data_AF-A0A067N080-F1
#
_entry.id   AF-A0A067N080-F1
#
_cell.length_a   1.000
_cell.length_b   1.000
_cell.length_c   1.000
_cell.angle_alpha   90.00
_cell.angle_beta   90.00
_cell.angle_gamma   90.00
#
_symmetry.space_group_name_H-M   'P 1'
#
loop_
_entity.id
_entity.type
_entity.pdbx_description
1 polymer ?
#
loop_
_entity_poly.entity_id
_entity_poly.type
_entity_poly.pdbx_seq_one_letter_code
_entity_poly.pdbx_strand_id
1 'polypeptide(L)'
;ALDQLETYLAQDSFDCDDPLAWWSTKRSAWPELSRMAINYLSIPATSVDVERAFSYGRRTVSLYRHSLSSETIRACIVFGNRTTEGLVNDDELVAMLKEKASR
;
A
#
# COMPACT_ATOMS: atom_id res chain seq x y z
N ALA A 1 -33.68 12.17 -5.11
CA ALA A 1 -32.49 12.43 -4.28
C ALA A 1 -31.41 12.95 -5.21
N LEU A 2 -30.65 13.99 -4.83
CA LEU A 2 -29.50 14.43 -5.61
C LEU A 2 -28.46 13.31 -5.67
N ASP A 3 -27.80 13.18 -6.81
CA ASP A 3 -26.65 12.29 -6.99
C ASP A 3 -25.52 12.69 -6.01
N GLN A 4 -24.75 11.71 -5.53
CA GLN A 4 -23.66 11.95 -4.58
C GLN A 4 -22.61 12.89 -5.16
N LEU A 5 -22.33 12.73 -6.46
CA LEU A 5 -21.37 13.57 -7.17
C LEU A 5 -21.85 15.02 -7.23
N GLU A 6 -23.08 15.26 -7.63
CA GLU A 6 -23.69 16.61 -7.67
C GLU A 6 -23.67 17.26 -6.29
N THR A 7 -23.95 16.49 -5.23
CA THR A 7 -23.90 16.99 -3.84
C THR A 7 -22.49 17.42 -3.45
N TYR A 8 -21.47 16.67 -3.85
CA TYR A 8 -20.07 17.00 -3.58
C TYR A 8 -19.62 18.23 -4.39
N LEU A 9 -19.96 18.29 -5.68
CA LEU A 9 -19.59 19.40 -6.57
C LEU A 9 -20.28 20.72 -6.20
N ALA A 10 -21.42 20.67 -5.51
CA ALA A 10 -22.10 21.85 -5.00
C ALA A 10 -21.49 22.43 -3.71
N GLN A 11 -20.52 21.75 -3.09
CA GLN A 11 -19.82 22.25 -1.90
C GLN A 11 -18.75 23.27 -2.28
N ASP A 12 -18.48 24.22 -1.37
CA ASP A 12 -17.35 25.12 -1.51
C ASP A 12 -16.02 24.34 -1.47
N SER A 13 -15.03 24.83 -2.21
CA SER A 13 -13.69 24.26 -2.17
C SER A 13 -13.05 24.49 -0.81
N PHE A 14 -12.31 23.49 -0.33
CA PHE A 14 -11.61 23.54 0.95
C PHE A 14 -10.23 22.92 0.81
N ASP A 15 -9.29 23.37 1.65
CA ASP A 15 -7.97 22.76 1.74
C ASP A 15 -8.04 21.43 2.51
N CYS A 16 -7.38 20.41 1.98
CA CYS A 16 -7.39 19.07 2.53
C CYS A 16 -5.97 18.51 2.60
N ASP A 17 -5.45 18.37 3.82
CA ASP A 17 -4.10 17.83 4.05
C ASP A 17 -4.01 16.33 3.69
N ASP A 18 -5.03 15.56 4.05
CA ASP A 18 -5.13 14.13 3.73
C ASP A 18 -6.48 13.80 3.07
N PRO A 19 -6.52 13.83 1.72
CA PRO A 19 -7.72 13.47 0.96
C PRO A 19 -8.19 12.02 1.20
N LEU A 20 -7.27 11.07 1.43
CA LEU A 20 -7.63 9.66 1.63
C LEU A 20 -8.31 9.45 2.99
N ALA A 21 -7.80 10.10 4.04
CA ALA A 21 -8.44 10.10 5.35
C ALA A 21 -9.81 10.77 5.28
N TRP A 22 -9.91 11.92 4.61
CA TRP A 22 -11.17 12.64 4.46
C TRP A 22 -12.23 11.79 3.76
N TRP A 23 -11.92 11.21 2.58
CA TRP A 23 -12.85 10.34 1.85
C TRP A 23 -13.23 9.08 2.64
N SER A 24 -12.33 8.59 3.49
CA SER A 24 -12.63 7.46 4.39
C SER A 24 -13.72 7.80 5.41
N THR A 25 -13.77 9.04 5.92
CA THR A 25 -14.85 9.49 6.80
C THR A 25 -16.21 9.61 6.09
N LYS A 26 -16.21 9.79 4.76
CA LYS A 26 -17.43 10.00 3.96
C LYS A 26 -18.09 8.71 3.49
N ARG A 27 -17.52 7.53 3.80
CA ARG A 27 -18.05 6.23 3.36
C ARG A 27 -19.50 5.95 3.74
N SER A 28 -19.95 6.48 4.88
CA SER A 28 -21.35 6.31 5.32
C SER A 28 -22.33 7.22 4.57
N ALA A 29 -21.90 8.44 4.24
CA ALA A 29 -22.73 9.43 3.55
C ALA A 29 -22.77 9.21 2.03
N TRP A 30 -21.63 8.87 1.44
CA TRP A 30 -21.44 8.71 -0.01
C TRP A 30 -20.69 7.42 -0.34
N PRO A 31 -21.29 6.24 -0.14
CA PRO A 31 -20.59 4.96 -0.25
C PRO A 31 -19.97 4.69 -1.63
N GLU A 32 -20.66 5.04 -2.72
CA GLU A 32 -20.20 4.82 -4.09
C GLU A 32 -19.12 5.83 -4.48
N LEU A 33 -19.36 7.11 -4.21
CA LEU A 33 -18.43 8.19 -4.56
C LEU A 33 -17.13 8.09 -3.76
N SER A 34 -17.21 7.83 -2.45
CA SER A 34 -16.02 7.67 -1.61
C SER A 34 -15.16 6.49 -2.04
N ARG A 35 -15.77 5.37 -2.45
CA ARG A 35 -15.04 4.22 -3.00
C ARG A 35 -14.31 4.60 -4.29
N MET A 36 -14.98 5.33 -5.20
CA MET A 36 -14.35 5.80 -6.43
C MET A 36 -13.19 6.75 -6.14
N ALA A 37 -13.40 7.74 -5.28
CA ALA A 37 -12.38 8.73 -4.93
C ALA A 37 -11.14 8.08 -4.31
N ILE A 38 -11.32 7.15 -3.36
CA ILE A 38 -10.22 6.40 -2.75
C ILE A 38 -9.46 5.57 -3.80
N ASN A 39 -10.17 4.93 -4.74
CA ASN A 39 -9.52 4.18 -5.81
C ASN A 39 -8.64 5.07 -6.68
N TYR A 40 -9.07 6.30 -7.02
CA TYR A 40 -8.26 7.21 -7.82
C TYR A 40 -7.09 7.82 -7.03
N LEU A 41 -7.35 8.28 -5.81
CA LEU A 41 -6.36 8.97 -4.97
C LEU A 41 -5.27 8.04 -4.44
N SER A 42 -5.52 6.72 -4.37
CA SER A 42 -4.52 5.73 -3.95
C SER A 42 -3.58 5.28 -5.07
N ILE A 43 -3.80 5.74 -6.31
CA ILE A 43 -2.90 5.44 -7.44
C ILE A 43 -1.64 6.28 -7.26
N PRO A 44 -0.45 5.65 -7.21
CA PRO A 44 0.80 6.40 -7.17
C PRO A 44 0.92 7.31 -8.40
N ALA A 45 1.37 8.55 -8.21
CA ALA A 45 1.55 9.49 -9.31
C ALA A 45 2.66 9.05 -10.29
N THR A 46 3.57 8.16 -9.87
CA THR A 46 4.73 7.72 -10.65
C THR A 46 5.04 6.24 -10.41
N SER A 47 5.88 5.65 -11.26
CA SER A 47 6.41 4.28 -11.11
C SER A 47 7.52 4.15 -10.06
N VAL A 48 7.90 5.23 -9.36
CA VAL A 48 9.08 5.25 -8.46
C VAL A 48 9.01 4.18 -7.37
N ASP A 49 7.83 3.97 -6.77
CA ASP A 49 7.67 2.96 -5.71
C ASP A 49 7.88 1.53 -6.24
N VAL A 50 7.37 1.28 -7.45
CA VAL A 50 7.54 0.00 -8.15
C VAL A 50 9.02 -0.22 -8.52
N GLU A 51 9.68 0.81 -9.06
CA GLU A 51 11.10 0.77 -9.40
C GLU A 51 11.98 0.54 -8.16
N ARG A 52 11.64 1.15 -7.02
CA ARG A 52 12.31 0.93 -5.75
C ARG A 52 12.18 -0.52 -5.29
N ALA A 53 10.98 -1.09 -5.37
CA ALA A 53 10.74 -2.49 -5.03
C ALA A 53 11.55 -3.45 -5.93
N PHE A 54 11.59 -3.21 -7.25
CA PHE A 54 12.39 -4.03 -8.17
C PHE A 54 13.90 -3.86 -7.99
N SER A 55 14.36 -2.63 -7.71
CA SER A 55 15.77 -2.36 -7.39
C SER A 55 16.21 -3.09 -6.12
N TYR A 56 15.36 -3.11 -5.09
CA TYR A 56 15.56 -3.96 -3.91
C TYR A 56 15.60 -5.44 -4.29
N GLY A 57 14.65 -5.89 -5.11
CA GLY A 57 14.58 -7.28 -5.55
C GLY A 57 15.80 -7.78 -6.31
N ARG A 58 16.47 -6.91 -7.06
CA ARG A 58 17.76 -7.23 -7.71
C ARG A 58 18.85 -7.62 -6.70
N ARG A 59 18.79 -7.14 -5.46
CA ARG A 59 19.72 -7.55 -4.39
C ARG A 59 19.36 -8.92 -3.81
N THR A 60 18.07 -9.22 -3.76
CA THR A 60 17.54 -10.51 -3.27
C THR A 60 17.79 -11.64 -4.26
N VAL A 61 17.61 -11.37 -5.55
CA VAL A 61 17.85 -12.29 -6.66
C VAL A 61 19.30 -12.12 -7.13
N SER A 62 20.24 -12.73 -6.39
CA SER A 62 21.62 -12.86 -6.86
C SER A 62 21.68 -13.83 -8.06
N LEU A 63 22.58 -13.56 -9.02
CA LEU A 63 22.84 -14.41 -10.19
C LEU A 63 23.14 -15.88 -9.82
N TYR A 64 23.56 -16.16 -8.58
CA TYR A 64 23.99 -17.48 -8.11
C TYR A 64 22.95 -18.22 -7.23
N ARG A 65 21.79 -17.61 -6.93
CA ARG A 65 20.72 -18.23 -6.12
C ARG A 65 19.66 -18.87 -7.04
N HIS A 66 19.96 -20.05 -7.56
CA HIS A 66 19.08 -20.76 -8.52
C HIS A 66 17.94 -21.58 -7.89
N SER A 67 17.79 -21.59 -6.56
CA SER A 67 16.87 -22.50 -5.86
C SER A 67 15.66 -21.81 -5.20
N LEU A 68 15.41 -20.53 -5.46
CA LEU A 68 14.21 -19.86 -4.96
C LEU A 68 13.09 -19.97 -5.99
N SER A 69 11.88 -20.34 -5.53
CA SER A 69 10.70 -20.29 -6.38
C SER A 69 10.31 -18.84 -6.69
N SER A 70 9.56 -18.64 -7.78
CA SER A 70 8.99 -17.33 -8.15
C SER A 70 8.13 -16.74 -7.04
N GLU A 71 7.42 -17.60 -6.30
CA GLU A 71 6.64 -17.20 -5.14
C GLU A 71 7.52 -16.69 -3.98
N THR A 72 8.59 -17.40 -3.65
CA THR A 72 9.52 -16.94 -2.61
C THR A 72 10.18 -15.62 -3.00
N ILE A 73 10.56 -15.46 -4.27
CA ILE A 73 11.12 -14.21 -4.77
C ILE A 73 10.11 -13.06 -4.61
N ARG A 74 8.86 -13.26 -5.05
CA ARG A 74 7.78 -12.27 -4.90
C ARG A 74 7.61 -11.86 -3.43
N ALA A 75 7.51 -12.84 -2.53
CA ALA A 75 7.34 -12.59 -1.10
C ALA A 75 8.50 -11.81 -0.52
N CYS A 76 9.75 -12.18 -0.82
CA CYS A 76 10.93 -11.46 -0.34
C CYS A 76 11.01 -10.02 -0.85
N ILE A 77 10.63 -9.77 -2.10
CA ILE A 77 10.63 -8.42 -2.69
C ILE A 77 9.57 -7.55 -2.02
N VAL A 78 8.32 -8.00 -2.03
CA VAL A 78 7.19 -7.23 -1.50
C VAL A 78 7.36 -7.01 0.00
N PHE A 79 7.63 -8.07 0.76
CA PHE A 79 7.75 -7.96 2.22
C PHE A 79 8.99 -7.17 2.63
N GLY A 80 10.16 -7.44 2.02
CA GLY A 80 11.41 -6.75 2.38
C GLY A 80 11.40 -5.25 2.05
N ASN A 81 10.77 -4.86 0.94
CA ASN A 81 10.58 -3.44 0.62
C ASN A 81 9.69 -2.76 1.69
N ARG A 82 8.60 -3.40 2.14
CA ARG A 82 7.73 -2.87 3.21
C ARG A 82 8.43 -2.72 4.56
N THR A 83 9.31 -3.66 4.92
CA THR A 83 10.17 -3.53 6.10
C THR A 83 11.06 -2.29 6.02
N THR A 84 11.66 -2.04 4.84
CA THR A 84 12.53 -0.86 4.63
C THR A 84 11.75 0.46 4.70
N GLU A 85 10.47 0.44 4.36
CA GLU A 85 9.56 1.59 4.43
C GLU A 85 9.03 1.86 5.85
N GLY A 86 9.38 1.01 6.84
CA GLY A 86 8.85 1.11 8.21
C GLY A 86 7.37 0.76 8.32
N LEU A 87 6.81 0.07 7.31
CA LEU A 87 5.42 -0.37 7.29
C LEU A 87 5.23 -1.73 7.99
N VAL A 88 6.32 -2.34 8.46
CA VAL A 88 6.33 -3.56 9.25
C VAL A 88 6.98 -3.23 10.59
N ASN A 89 6.39 -3.72 11.69
CA ASN A 89 7.02 -3.64 12.99
C ASN A 89 8.12 -4.72 13.09
N ASP A 90 9.38 -4.28 13.12
CA ASP A 90 10.54 -5.17 13.15
C ASP A 90 10.59 -6.03 14.42
N ASP A 91 10.18 -5.49 15.57
CA ASP A 91 10.15 -6.23 16.84
C ASP A 91 9.13 -7.36 16.80
N GLU A 92 7.93 -7.08 16.28
CA GLU A 92 6.86 -8.07 16.09
C GLU A 92 7.30 -9.16 15.11
N LEU A 93 7.93 -8.77 13.99
CA LEU A 93 8.45 -9.70 13.00
C LEU A 93 9.51 -10.63 13.60
N VAL A 94 10.48 -10.08 14.34
CA VAL A 94 11.53 -10.86 14.99
C VAL A 94 10.93 -11.83 16.01
N ALA A 95 9.93 -11.41 16.77
CA ALA A 95 9.22 -12.28 17.72
C ALA A 95 8.53 -13.45 16.99
N MET A 96 7.79 -13.18 15.91
CA MET A 96 7.13 -14.23 15.10
C MET A 96 8.14 -15.23 14.51
N LEU A 97 9.28 -14.76 14.01
CA LEU A 97 10.31 -15.64 13.44
C LEU A 97 10.94 -16.54 14.51
N LYS A 98 11.18 -16.01 15.71
CA LYS A 98 11.70 -16.79 16.85
C LYS A 98 10.72 -17.86 17.30
N GLU A 99 9.43 -17.54 17.40
CA GLU A 99 8.39 -18.52 17.73
C GLU A 99 8.36 -19.67 16.70
N LYS A 100 8.42 -19.32 15.41
CA LYS A 100 8.37 -20.31 14.33
C LYS A 100 9.63 -21.18 14.26
N ALA A 101 10.80 -20.65 14.62
CA ALA A 101 12.06 -21.40 14.70
C ALA A 101 12.16 -22.32 15.92
N SER A 102 11.33 -22.08 16.94
CA SER A 102 11.21 -22.93 18.13
C SER A 102 10.25 -24.12 17.95
N ARG A 103 9.53 -24.20 16.82
CA ARG A 103 8.63 -25.30 16.45
C ARG A 103 9.32 -26.22 15.46
#